data_AF-A0A520K559-F1
#
_entry.id   AF-A0A520K559-F1
#
_cell.length_a   1.000
_cell.length_b   1.000
_cell.length_c   1.000
_cell.angle_alpha   90.00
_cell.angle_beta   90.00
_cell.angle_gamma   90.00
#
_symmetry.space_group_name_H-M   'P 1'
#
loop_
_entity.id
_entity.type
_entity.pdbx_description
1 polymer ?
#
loop_
_entity_poly.entity_id
_entity_poly.type
_entity_poly.pdbx_seq_one_letter_code
_entity_poly.pdbx_strand_id
1 'polypeptide(L)'
;MSTARYDKIRNAAEIIGLPETATMETIKRSYRVLMMQWHPDRCGEDRQKCKEMTQKIIEAYQVILDYCNNYEYSFRKEDIEKILSPDEQWFAQFGDDPMWGSGRRAGN
;
A
#
# COMPACT_ATOMS: atom_id res chain seq x y z
N MET A 1 -1.03 27.08 12.43
CA MET A 1 -0.63 26.35 11.20
C MET A 1 -0.53 24.89 11.56
N SER A 2 -1.29 24.02 10.91
CA SER A 2 -1.56 22.63 11.31
C SER A 2 -0.39 21.66 11.05
N THR A 3 0.83 22.00 11.46
CA THR A 3 2.03 21.15 11.36
C THR A 3 1.91 19.88 12.19
N ALA A 4 1.16 19.91 13.30
CA ALA A 4 0.97 18.76 14.18
C ALA A 4 0.27 17.57 13.50
N ARG A 5 -0.69 17.81 12.59
CA ARG A 5 -1.36 16.72 11.85
C ARG A 5 -0.42 16.10 10.81
N TYR A 6 0.33 16.95 10.11
CA TYR A 6 1.30 16.51 9.12
C TYR A 6 2.40 15.63 9.74
N ASP A 7 2.98 16.09 10.85
CA ASP A 7 4.04 15.37 11.56
C ASP A 7 3.57 13.98 12.02
N LYS A 8 2.35 13.91 12.56
CA LYS A 8 1.73 12.65 13.00
C LYS A 8 1.55 11.66 11.85
N ILE A 9 1.06 12.12 10.69
CA ILE A 9 0.86 11.25 9.51
C ILE A 9 2.20 10.80 8.93
N ARG A 10 3.18 11.70 8.86
CA ARG A 10 4.52 11.38 8.35
C ARG A 10 5.22 10.35 9.22
N ASN A 11 5.21 10.57 10.53
CA ASN A 11 5.79 9.63 11.50
C ASN A 11 5.08 8.26 11.43
N ALA A 12 3.75 8.25 11.32
CA ALA A 12 3.00 7.00 11.12
C ALA A 12 3.45 6.27 9.85
N ALA A 13 3.62 6.98 8.72
CA ALA A 13 4.09 6.39 7.48
C ALA A 13 5.49 5.79 7.60
N GLU A 14 6.39 6.47 8.32
CA GLU A 14 7.74 5.97 8.60
C GLU A 14 7.72 4.72 9.49
N ILE A 15 6.88 4.67 10.53
CA ILE A 15 6.73 3.50 11.42
C ILE A 15 6.31 2.26 10.63
N ILE A 16 5.40 2.41 9.67
CA ILE A 16 4.96 1.29 8.85
C ILE A 16 5.78 1.08 7.56
N GLY A 17 6.86 1.85 7.40
CA GLY A 17 7.82 1.70 6.30
C GLY A 17 7.26 2.07 4.92
N LEU A 18 6.39 3.08 4.86
CA LEU A 18 5.82 3.51 3.59
C LEU A 18 6.68 4.55 2.86
N PRO A 19 6.71 4.50 1.53
CA PRO A 19 7.27 5.56 0.70
C PRO A 19 6.44 6.85 0.77
N GLU A 20 6.96 7.95 0.21
CA GLU A 20 6.26 9.24 0.14
C GLU A 20 4.88 9.14 -0.53
N THR A 21 4.72 8.19 -1.45
CA THR A 21 3.45 7.89 -2.14
C THR A 21 3.15 6.39 -2.05
N ALA A 22 2.05 6.02 -1.40
CA ALA A 22 1.65 4.63 -1.22
C ALA A 22 0.16 4.44 -1.51
N THR A 23 -0.18 3.34 -2.18
CA THR A 23 -1.57 2.93 -2.42
C THR A 23 -2.14 2.22 -1.19
N MET A 24 -3.47 2.18 -1.06
CA MET A 24 -4.15 1.43 0.01
C MET A 24 -3.71 -0.03 0.09
N GLU A 25 -3.43 -0.67 -1.03
CA GLU A 25 -2.86 -2.02 -1.07
C GLU A 25 -1.45 -2.08 -0.48
N THR A 26 -0.59 -1.13 -0.81
CA THR A 26 0.77 -1.02 -0.26
C THR A 26 0.75 -0.81 1.25
N ILE A 27 -0.17 0.04 1.74
CA ILE A 27 -0.41 0.29 3.17
C ILE A 27 -0.80 -1.02 3.87
N LYS A 28 -1.81 -1.73 3.35
CA LYS A 28 -2.28 -3.01 3.91
C LYS A 28 -1.19 -4.09 3.86
N ARG A 29 -0.40 -4.14 2.80
CA ARG A 29 0.69 -5.11 2.63
C ARG A 29 1.79 -4.89 3.67
N SER A 30 2.24 -3.65 3.84
CA SER A 30 3.30 -3.30 4.80
C SER A 30 2.85 -3.59 6.24
N TYR A 31 1.60 -3.24 6.58
CA TYR A 31 1.00 -3.60 7.86
C TYR A 31 1.00 -5.12 8.12
N ARG A 32 0.57 -5.93 7.13
CA ARG A 32 0.57 -7.40 7.26
C ARG A 32 1.98 -7.95 7.48
N VAL A 33 2.96 -7.46 6.73
CA VAL A 33 4.37 -7.89 6.87
C VAL A 33 4.90 -7.55 8.27
N LEU A 34 4.66 -6.35 8.76
CA LEU A 34 5.10 -5.93 10.10
C LEU A 34 4.41 -6.73 11.21
N MET A 35 3.11 -7.00 11.09
CA MET A 35 2.39 -7.84 12.05
C MET A 35 2.92 -9.28 12.07
N MET A 36 3.39 -9.83 10.94
CA MET A 36 4.04 -11.15 10.91
C MET A 36 5.45 -11.15 11.51
N GLN A 37 6.14 -10.01 11.48
CA GLN A 37 7.47 -9.86 12.09
C GLN A 37 7.38 -9.71 13.61
N TRP A 38 6.46 -8.87 14.08
CA TRP A 38 6.29 -8.56 15.51
C TRP A 38 5.23 -9.41 16.21
N HIS A 39 4.74 -10.47 15.55
CA HIS A 39 3.70 -11.33 16.10
C HIS A 39 4.12 -11.91 17.46
N PRO A 40 3.27 -11.85 18.50
CA PRO A 40 3.62 -12.29 19.85
C PRO A 40 4.06 -13.75 19.93
N ASP A 41 3.62 -14.59 18.99
CA ASP A 41 4.03 -16.01 18.88
C ASP A 41 5.49 -16.19 18.43
N ARG A 42 6.04 -15.25 17.64
CA ARG A 42 7.45 -15.27 17.21
C ARG A 42 8.38 -14.56 18.18
N CYS A 43 7.82 -13.82 19.14
CA CYS A 43 8.57 -13.02 20.08
C CYS A 43 8.86 -13.82 21.35
N GLY A 44 10.01 -14.52 21.34
CA GLY A 44 10.48 -15.33 22.46
C GLY A 44 10.78 -14.50 23.72
N GLU A 45 12.02 -14.04 23.86
CA GLU A 45 12.49 -13.30 25.05
C GLU A 45 12.09 -11.81 25.05
N ASP A 46 11.90 -11.21 23.88
CA ASP A 46 11.59 -9.78 23.73
C ASP A 46 10.07 -9.47 23.62
N ARG A 47 9.23 -10.21 24.36
CA ARG A 47 7.76 -10.01 24.33
C ARG A 47 7.33 -8.57 24.60
N GLN A 48 8.03 -7.89 25.50
CA GLN A 48 7.74 -6.50 25.83
C GLN A 48 7.97 -5.59 24.63
N LYS A 49 9.14 -5.70 23.97
CA LYS A 49 9.44 -4.92 22.76
C LYS A 49 8.48 -5.25 21.63
N CYS A 50 8.12 -6.52 21.45
CA CYS A 50 7.15 -6.89 20.42
C CYS A 50 5.76 -6.31 20.67
N LYS A 51 5.32 -6.29 21.93
CA LYS A 51 4.05 -5.66 22.30
C LYS A 51 4.09 -4.15 22.00
N GLU A 52 5.16 -3.47 22.40
CA GLU A 52 5.35 -2.04 22.13
C GLU A 52 5.38 -1.72 20.63
N MET A 53 6.13 -2.51 19.85
CA MET A 53 6.21 -2.32 18.39
C MET A 53 4.88 -2.61 17.71
N THR A 54 4.21 -3.71 18.08
CA THR A 54 2.88 -4.04 17.55
C THR A 54 1.88 -2.92 17.84
N GLN A 55 1.90 -2.36 19.06
CA GLN A 55 1.01 -1.26 19.42
C GLN A 55 1.28 0.00 18.59
N LYS A 56 2.57 0.35 18.39
CA LYS A 56 2.97 1.47 17.51
C LYS A 56 2.52 1.26 16.06
N ILE A 57 2.66 0.04 15.53
CA ILE A 57 2.23 -0.30 14.16
C ILE A 57 0.71 -0.14 14.01
N ILE A 58 -0.07 -0.62 14.98
CA ILE A 58 -1.54 -0.49 14.96
C ILE A 58 -1.95 0.99 15.00
N GLU A 59 -1.36 1.77 15.90
CA GLU A 59 -1.67 3.20 16.01
C GLU A 59 -1.31 3.97 14.74
N ALA A 60 -0.13 3.72 14.18
CA ALA A 60 0.30 4.31 12.91
C ALA A 60 -0.66 3.97 11.77
N TYR A 61 -1.05 2.70 11.65
CA TYR A 61 -2.00 2.26 10.64
C TYR A 61 -3.36 2.94 10.77
N GLN A 62 -3.86 3.13 12.00
CA GLN A 62 -5.12 3.85 12.23
C GLN A 62 -5.04 5.33 11.81
N VAL A 63 -3.94 6.02 12.10
CA VAL A 63 -3.72 7.41 11.68
C VAL A 63 -3.73 7.54 10.16
N ILE A 64 -3.09 6.60 9.47
CA ILE A 64 -3.04 6.60 8.00
C ILE A 64 -4.40 6.27 7.41
N LEU A 65 -5.12 5.31 7.98
CA LEU A 65 -6.49 5.01 7.55
C LEU A 65 -7.42 6.21 7.75
N ASP A 66 -7.34 6.92 8.87
CA ASP A 66 -8.10 8.15 9.08
C ASP A 66 -7.76 9.18 8.00
N TYR A 67 -6.48 9.38 7.71
CA TYR A 67 -6.04 10.28 6.64
C TYR A 67 -6.59 9.87 5.27
N CYS A 68 -6.50 8.59 4.90
CA CYS A 68 -7.00 8.09 3.62
C CYS A 68 -8.53 8.06 3.52
N ASN A 69 -9.25 7.82 4.62
CA ASN A 69 -10.72 7.80 4.64
C ASN A 69 -11.32 9.20 4.49
N ASN A 70 -10.58 10.24 4.89
CA ASN A 70 -10.97 11.63 4.65
C ASN A 70 -10.72 12.07 3.19
N TYR A 71 -10.20 11.20 2.33
CA TYR A 71 -9.99 11.51 0.91
C TYR A 71 -11.25 11.20 0.09
N GLU A 72 -11.88 12.23 -0.48
CA GLU A 72 -13.02 12.06 -1.37
C GLU A 72 -12.56 11.51 -2.73
N TYR A 73 -13.14 10.39 -3.14
CA TYR A 73 -12.89 9.81 -4.46
C TYR A 73 -13.90 10.39 -5.47
N SER A 74 -13.40 10.89 -6.59
CA SER A 74 -14.23 11.33 -7.72
C SER A 74 -14.51 10.12 -8.64
N PHE A 75 -15.79 9.79 -8.84
CA PHE A 75 -16.24 8.78 -9.80
C PHE A 75 -16.52 9.37 -11.19
N ARG A 76 -15.98 10.56 -11.48
CA ARG A 76 -16.09 11.16 -12.82
C ARG A 76 -15.26 10.35 -13.80
N LYS A 77 -15.75 10.25 -15.03
CA LYS A 77 -15.10 9.50 -16.10
C LYS A 77 -13.65 9.98 -16.28
N GLU A 78 -13.44 11.29 -16.25
CA GLU A 78 -12.13 11.92 -16.46
C GLU A 78 -11.10 11.61 -15.37
N ASP A 79 -11.54 11.29 -14.14
CA ASP A 79 -10.64 10.94 -13.03
C ASP A 79 -10.35 9.43 -13.03
N ILE A 80 -11.31 8.61 -13.45
CA ILE A 80 -11.15 7.17 -13.64
C ILE A 80 -10.15 6.88 -14.77
N GLU A 81 -10.21 7.62 -15.88
CA GLU A 81 -9.29 7.49 -17.02
C GLU A 81 -7.82 7.83 -16.67
N LYS A 82 -7.56 8.54 -15.57
CA LYS A 82 -6.20 8.83 -15.08
C LYS A 82 -5.65 7.74 -14.16
N ILE A 83 -6.51 6.90 -13.60
CA ILE A 83 -6.19 5.84 -12.63
C ILE A 83 -5.95 4.49 -13.35
N LEU A 84 -5.97 4.46 -14.69
CA LEU A 84 -5.77 3.24 -15.50
C LEU A 84 -4.65 2.35 -14.95
N SER A 85 -4.97 1.05 -14.89
CA SER A 85 -4.28 0.11 -14.03
C SER A 85 -2.84 -0.14 -14.51
N PRO A 86 -1.88 -0.47 -13.61
CA PRO A 86 -0.55 -0.90 -13.99
C PRO A 86 -0.55 -2.05 -15.02
N ASP A 87 -1.59 -2.89 -15.02
CA ASP A 87 -1.81 -3.96 -16.01
C ASP A 87 -2.14 -3.42 -17.41
N GLU A 88 -2.95 -2.37 -17.52
CA GLU A 88 -3.25 -1.70 -18.81
C GLU A 88 -2.05 -0.90 -19.32
N GLN A 89 -1.27 -0.28 -18.42
CA GLN A 89 -0.02 0.39 -18.81
C GLN A 89 1.03 -0.63 -19.29
N TRP A 90 1.12 -1.78 -18.63
CA TRP A 90 2.04 -2.85 -19.02
C TRP A 90 1.60 -3.52 -20.33
N PHE A 91 0.29 -3.74 -20.54
CA PHE A 91 -0.26 -4.22 -21.82
C PHE A 91 -0.13 -3.18 -22.95
N ALA A 92 -0.24 -1.89 -22.66
CA ALA A 92 -0.01 -0.84 -23.67
C ALA A 92 1.47 -0.70 -24.05
N GLN A 93 2.39 -1.01 -23.13
CA GLN A 93 3.83 -0.92 -23.36
C GLN A 93 4.42 -2.21 -23.97
N PHE A 94 3.84 -3.38 -23.69
CA PHE A 94 4.39 -4.70 -24.08
C PHE A 94 3.38 -5.66 -24.73
N GLY A 95 2.13 -5.26 -24.96
CA GLY A 95 1.07 -6.14 -25.49
C GLY A 95 1.23 -6.55 -26.96
N ASP A 96 2.12 -5.89 -27.72
CA ASP A 96 2.50 -6.24 -29.09
C ASP A 96 3.85 -7.00 -29.15
N ASP A 97 4.41 -7.39 -27.99
CA ASP A 97 5.69 -8.10 -27.91
C ASP A 97 5.49 -9.61 -28.14
N PRO A 98 6.20 -10.28 -29.07
CA PRO A 98 5.94 -11.69 -29.44
C PRO A 98 6.15 -12.72 -28.32
N MET A 99 6.77 -12.34 -27.20
CA MET A 99 6.91 -13.23 -26.04
C MET A 99 5.61 -13.34 -25.20
N TRP A 100 4.68 -12.39 -25.34
CA TRP A 100 3.41 -12.38 -24.59
C TRP A 100 2.19 -12.00 -25.45
N GLY A 101 2.39 -11.52 -26.68
CA GLY A 101 1.37 -11.11 -27.62
C GLY A 101 0.96 -12.21 -28.61
N SER A 102 -0.32 -12.59 -28.55
CA SER A 102 -1.07 -13.31 -29.60
C SER A 102 -0.59 -14.72 -29.98
N GLY A 103 -1.12 -15.72 -29.26
CA GLY A 103 -1.28 -17.06 -29.81
C GLY A 103 -2.37 -17.13 -30.89
N ARG A 104 -2.24 -16.40 -32.01
CA ARG A 104 -2.98 -16.73 -33.23
C ARG A 104 -2.27 -17.90 -33.91
N ARG A 105 -2.53 -19.12 -33.43
CA ARG A 105 -2.29 -20.32 -34.24
C ARG A 105 -3.36 -20.37 -35.32
N ALA A 106 -2.97 -20.01 -36.54
CA ALA A 106 -3.65 -20.47 -37.73
C ALA A 106 -3.66 -22.01 -37.71
N GLY A 107 -4.84 -22.59 -37.55
CA GLY A 107 -5.09 -24.02 -37.69
C GLY A 107 -5.88 -24.25 -38.98
N ASN A 108 -5.14 -24.78 -39.97
CA ASN A 108 -5.54 -25.53 -41.17
C ASN A 108 -6.80 -25.10 -41.94
#